data_AF-A0A7S2ID87-F1
#
_entry.id   AF-A0A7S2ID87-F1
#
_cell.length_a   1.000
_cell.length_b   1.000
_cell.length_c   1.000
_cell.angle_alpha   90.00
_cell.angle_beta   90.00
_cell.angle_gamma   90.00
#
_symmetry.space_group_name_H-M   'P 1'
#
loop_
_entity.id
_entity.type
_entity.pdbx_description
1 polymer ?
#
loop_
_entity_poly.entity_id
_entity_poly.type
_entity_poly.pdbx_seq_one_letter_code
_entity_poly.pdbx_strand_id
1 'polypeptide(L)'
;MTSSTAAPGLWVMKVPNFLKQHMDAAQAAGRPLGTVLPEIGSSSGGGGGPGGSSGGGQTSFTLSLAEAVLPEGVPRDYELRFTMPPAALYVLSRTEGAPGDASALESAMHEGRVTAKGEIRPRTLTAEYRNLMKDRVDEAAAPRRTMGTIIDDTELRRDRLNHRQVQQEEKAGKAQKVQRREQAQKNKRARVVLTGRELKDRLGELFGRQQ
;
A
#
# COMPACT_ATOMS: atom_id res chain seq x y z
N MET A 1 5.25 34.38 39.64
CA MET A 1 4.48 34.32 38.38
C MET A 1 4.21 32.86 38.08
N THR A 2 3.00 32.39 38.38
CA THR A 2 2.59 30.99 38.26
C THR A 2 2.18 30.70 36.82
N SER A 3 3.13 30.31 35.96
CA SER A 3 2.82 29.78 34.64
C SER A 3 2.31 28.34 34.77
N SER A 4 1.03 28.20 35.10
CA SER A 4 0.30 26.96 34.88
C SER A 4 0.11 26.81 33.37
N THR A 5 1.11 26.25 32.69
CA THR A 5 1.02 25.93 31.27
C THR A 5 0.17 24.67 31.12
N ALA A 6 -1.15 24.80 31.30
CA ALA A 6 -2.07 23.74 30.92
C ALA A 6 -1.93 23.54 29.40
N ALA A 7 -1.44 22.39 28.99
CA ALA A 7 -1.26 22.08 27.58
C ALA A 7 -2.62 22.22 26.86
N PRO A 8 -2.70 22.93 25.73
CA PRO A 8 -3.96 23.24 25.08
C PRO A 8 -4.69 21.94 24.66
N GLY A 9 -6.01 21.96 24.75
CA GLY A 9 -6.86 20.90 24.25
C GLY A 9 -6.99 21.00 22.74
N LEU A 10 -6.52 19.97 22.04
CA LEU A 10 -6.45 19.96 20.57
C LEU A 10 -7.60 19.15 19.95
N TRP A 11 -8.04 19.56 18.76
CA TRP A 11 -8.99 18.80 17.95
C TRP A 11 -8.29 18.18 16.75
N VAL A 12 -8.57 16.91 16.49
CA VAL A 12 -8.04 16.19 15.32
C VAL A 12 -9.18 15.86 14.37
N MET A 13 -9.13 16.43 13.17
CA MET A 13 -10.15 16.27 12.15
C MET A 13 -9.63 15.50 10.95
N LYS A 14 -10.37 14.47 10.52
CA LYS A 14 -10.14 13.81 9.25
C LYS A 14 -10.68 14.68 8.12
N VAL A 15 -9.80 15.09 7.21
CA VAL A 15 -10.12 15.95 6.07
C VAL A 15 -10.12 15.11 4.78
N PRO A 16 -11.15 15.22 3.92
CA PRO A 16 -11.11 14.62 2.59
C PRO A 16 -9.92 15.14 1.75
N ASN A 17 -9.29 14.28 0.95
CA ASN A 17 -8.07 14.62 0.20
C ASN A 17 -8.21 15.86 -0.69
N PHE A 18 -9.35 16.00 -1.38
CA PHE A 18 -9.57 17.17 -2.23
C PHE A 18 -9.66 18.47 -1.43
N LEU A 19 -10.26 18.41 -0.24
CA LEU A 19 -10.38 19.57 0.63
C LEU A 19 -9.00 19.94 1.19
N LYS A 20 -8.18 18.93 1.51
CA LYS A 20 -6.77 19.12 1.87
C LYS A 20 -6.02 19.86 0.75
N GLN A 21 -6.12 19.41 -0.50
CA GLN A 21 -5.46 20.07 -1.64
C GLN A 21 -5.89 21.54 -1.78
N HIS A 22 -7.18 21.83 -1.63
CA HIS A 22 -7.68 23.20 -1.66
C HIS A 22 -7.14 24.04 -0.49
N MET A 23 -7.08 23.46 0.72
CA MET A 23 -6.53 24.14 1.90
C MET A 23 -5.04 24.41 1.75
N ASP A 24 -4.26 23.45 1.25
CA ASP A 24 -2.83 23.61 0.99
C ASP A 24 -2.60 24.77 -0.02
N ALA A 25 -3.39 24.81 -1.10
CA ALA A 25 -3.30 25.86 -2.12
C ALA A 25 -3.69 27.25 -1.59
N ALA A 26 -4.76 27.33 -0.79
CA ALA A 26 -5.19 28.57 -0.17
C ALA A 26 -4.19 29.07 0.87
N GLN A 27 -3.58 28.17 1.66
CA GLN A 27 -2.52 28.50 2.62
C GLN A 27 -1.27 29.02 1.90
N ALA A 28 -0.83 28.38 0.82
CA ALA A 28 0.29 28.85 0.01
C ALA A 28 0.03 30.24 -0.60
N ALA A 29 -1.23 30.54 -0.93
CA ALA A 29 -1.66 31.86 -1.41
C ALA A 29 -1.89 32.89 -0.29
N GLY A 30 -1.69 32.54 0.98
CA GLY A 30 -1.94 33.42 2.13
C GLY A 30 -3.42 33.81 2.31
N ARG A 31 -4.35 33.02 1.76
CA ARG A 31 -5.80 33.29 1.80
C ARG A 31 -6.46 32.62 3.01
N PRO A 32 -7.49 33.24 3.61
CA PRO A 32 -8.26 32.59 4.66
C PRO A 32 -8.96 31.33 4.11
N LEU A 33 -8.95 30.24 4.89
CA LEU A 33 -9.53 28.96 4.49
C LEU A 33 -11.06 28.95 4.61
N GLY A 34 -11.58 29.63 5.63
CA GLY A 34 -13.00 29.64 5.97
C GLY A 34 -13.22 29.93 7.44
N THR A 35 -14.47 29.78 7.87
CA THR A 35 -14.90 29.99 9.26
C THR A 35 -15.55 28.72 9.79
N VAL A 36 -15.19 28.34 11.01
CA VAL A 36 -15.87 27.29 11.76
C VAL A 36 -16.89 27.94 12.68
N LEU A 37 -18.15 27.59 12.52
CA LEU A 37 -19.25 28.09 13.32
C LEU A 37 -19.87 26.93 14.12
N PRO A 38 -20.12 27.09 15.43
CA PRO A 38 -20.95 26.14 16.14
C PRO A 38 -22.35 26.17 15.52
N GLU A 39 -22.91 25.00 15.25
CA GLU A 39 -24.31 24.92 14.84
C GLU A 39 -25.13 25.08 16.12
N ILE A 40 -25.66 26.30 16.32
CA ILE A 40 -26.55 26.58 17.42
C ILE A 40 -27.89 25.93 17.08
N GLY A 41 -28.00 24.63 17.38
CA GLY A 41 -29.24 23.90 17.29
C GLY A 41 -30.26 24.54 18.22
N SER A 42 -31.21 25.26 17.64
CA SER A 42 -32.55 25.35 18.21
C SER A 42 -33.01 23.91 18.42
N SER A 43 -33.31 23.55 19.66
CA SER A 43 -33.91 22.28 20.06
C SER A 43 -35.31 22.16 19.45
N SER A 44 -35.40 21.93 18.14
CA SER A 44 -36.67 21.59 17.49
C SER A 44 -37.03 20.16 17.89
N GLY A 45 -38.02 20.06 18.76
CA GLY A 45 -38.47 18.81 19.36
C GLY A 45 -38.89 17.74 18.36
N GLY A 46 -38.87 16.51 18.84
CA GLY A 46 -39.47 15.37 18.16
C GLY A 46 -38.76 14.07 18.49
N GLY A 47 -39.36 13.26 19.37
CA GLY A 47 -39.03 11.84 19.53
C GLY A 47 -38.52 11.47 20.90
N GLY A 48 -39.42 11.42 21.88
CA GLY A 48 -39.18 10.73 23.14
C GLY A 48 -38.93 9.24 22.90
N GLY A 49 -37.73 8.78 23.22
CA GLY A 49 -37.41 7.37 23.42
C GLY A 49 -36.85 7.21 24.83
N PRO A 50 -37.43 6.37 25.70
CA PRO A 50 -36.92 6.17 27.04
C PRO A 50 -35.80 5.13 27.01
N GLY A 51 -34.54 5.58 27.09
CA GLY A 51 -33.43 4.70 27.37
C GLY A 51 -32.10 5.16 26.77
N GLY A 52 -31.23 5.73 27.60
CA GLY A 52 -29.82 5.86 27.26
C GLY A 52 -29.14 7.11 27.79
N SER A 53 -28.58 6.99 29.00
CA SER A 53 -27.36 7.65 29.50
C SER A 53 -26.97 9.05 29.01
N SER A 54 -27.09 9.99 29.96
CA SER A 54 -26.04 10.95 30.34
C SER A 54 -25.39 11.81 29.23
N GLY A 55 -26.01 12.96 28.96
CA GLY A 55 -25.37 14.25 29.26
C GLY A 55 -24.13 14.66 28.46
N GLY A 56 -24.19 14.61 27.13
CA GLY A 56 -23.26 15.33 26.27
C GLY A 56 -23.98 15.78 25.01
N GLY A 57 -24.52 17.00 25.00
CA GLY A 57 -25.12 17.57 23.80
C GLY A 57 -24.11 17.49 22.67
N GLN A 58 -24.46 16.78 21.60
CA GLN A 58 -23.59 16.60 20.45
C GLN A 58 -23.43 17.97 19.78
N THR A 59 -22.35 18.68 20.12
CA THR A 59 -22.04 19.98 19.52
C THR A 59 -21.62 19.73 18.08
N SER A 60 -22.54 19.96 17.14
CA SER A 60 -22.21 19.98 15.71
C SER A 60 -21.59 21.34 15.35
N PHE A 61 -20.63 21.31 14.44
CA PHE A 61 -19.98 22.52 13.93
C PHE A 61 -20.05 22.49 12.41
N THR A 62 -20.14 23.66 11.79
CA THR A 62 -20.10 23.81 10.34
C THR A 62 -18.84 24.58 9.96
N LEU A 63 -18.08 24.03 9.02
CA LEU A 63 -17.01 24.73 8.32
C LEU A 63 -17.58 25.28 7.01
N SER A 64 -17.62 26.60 6.92
CA SER A 64 -17.94 27.32 5.68
C SER A 64 -16.66 27.81 5.05
N LEU A 65 -16.36 27.33 3.85
CA LEU A 65 -15.17 27.75 3.12
C LEU A 65 -15.28 29.21 2.69
N ALA A 66 -14.14 29.91 2.73
CA ALA A 66 -14.04 31.29 2.28
C ALA A 66 -14.40 31.39 0.78
N GLU A 67 -14.80 32.58 0.36
CA GLU A 67 -15.29 32.91 -0.99
C GLU A 67 -14.18 32.93 -2.05
N ALA A 68 -13.25 31.98 -1.98
CA ALA A 68 -12.31 31.70 -3.05
C ALA A 68 -13.03 30.95 -4.18
N VAL A 69 -12.43 30.99 -5.38
CA VAL A 69 -12.88 30.25 -6.57
C VAL A 69 -12.82 28.75 -6.27
N LEU A 70 -13.89 28.23 -5.68
CA LEU A 70 -14.09 26.79 -5.52
C LEU A 70 -14.39 26.20 -6.90
N PRO A 71 -13.85 25.02 -7.23
CA PRO A 71 -14.24 24.31 -8.43
C PRO A 71 -15.76 24.09 -8.46
N GLU A 72 -16.36 24.16 -9.64
CA GLU A 72 -17.79 23.93 -9.83
C GLU A 72 -18.20 22.56 -9.26
N GLY A 73 -19.32 22.52 -8.53
CA GLY A 73 -19.83 21.30 -7.87
C GLY A 73 -19.18 20.95 -6.52
N VAL A 74 -18.21 21.74 -6.01
CA VAL A 74 -17.67 21.54 -4.65
C VAL A 74 -18.55 22.22 -3.60
N PRO A 75 -19.05 21.50 -2.58
CA PRO A 75 -19.81 22.10 -1.49
C PRO A 75 -19.01 23.16 -0.76
N ARG A 76 -19.67 24.26 -0.38
CA ARG A 76 -19.08 25.33 0.43
C ARG A 76 -19.12 25.02 1.93
N ASP A 77 -20.17 24.33 2.35
CA ASP A 77 -20.43 24.00 3.75
C ASP A 77 -20.16 22.54 4.05
N TYR A 78 -19.40 22.32 5.12
CA TYR A 78 -19.05 21.01 5.63
C TYR A 78 -19.46 20.89 7.09
N GLU A 79 -20.03 19.75 7.43
CA GLU A 79 -20.33 19.38 8.80
C GLU A 79 -19.10 18.72 9.45
N LEU A 80 -18.75 19.18 10.65
CA LEU A 80 -17.73 18.59 11.50
C LEU A 80 -18.40 17.62 12.46
N ARG A 81 -18.20 16.33 12.22
CA ARG A 81 -18.75 15.26 13.07
C ARG A 81 -17.69 14.76 14.02
N PHE A 82 -17.88 15.04 15.30
CA PHE A 82 -17.05 14.49 16.36
C PHE A 82 -17.47 13.05 16.66
N THR A 83 -16.47 12.17 16.73
CA THR A 83 -16.59 10.79 17.20
C THR A 83 -16.36 10.74 18.71
N MET A 84 -16.47 9.54 19.30
CA MET A 84 -16.08 9.33 20.69
C MET A 84 -14.71 9.94 21.00
N PRO A 85 -14.54 10.54 22.21
CA PRO A 85 -13.26 11.10 22.62
C PRO A 85 -12.16 10.05 22.43
N PRO A 86 -11.04 10.40 21.79
CA PRO A 86 -9.98 9.44 21.61
C PRO A 86 -9.40 9.02 22.96
N ALA A 87 -8.84 7.80 23.01
CA ALA A 87 -7.90 7.44 24.07
C ALA A 87 -6.77 8.49 24.15
N ALA A 88 -5.97 8.49 25.23
CA ALA A 88 -4.94 9.51 25.46
C ALA A 88 -4.01 9.68 24.25
N LEU A 89 -4.29 10.70 23.43
CA LEU A 89 -3.56 11.08 22.24
C LEU A 89 -2.89 12.43 22.50
N TYR A 90 -1.61 12.50 22.19
CA TYR A 90 -0.79 13.68 22.37
C TYR A 90 -0.16 14.06 21.03
N VAL A 91 -0.08 15.35 20.77
CA VAL A 91 0.57 15.89 19.58
C VAL A 91 1.96 16.38 20.00
N LEU A 92 2.97 15.93 19.26
CA LEU A 92 4.35 16.34 19.41
C LEU A 92 4.77 17.02 18.10
N SER A 93 5.37 18.19 18.19
CA SER A 93 5.99 18.86 17.04
C SER A 93 7.51 18.73 17.11
N ARG A 94 8.15 18.85 15.96
CA ARG A 94 9.60 18.88 15.84
C ARG A 94 9.95 20.09 14.99
N THR A 95 10.79 20.97 15.50
CA THR A 95 11.39 22.02 14.68
C THR A 95 12.39 21.37 13.74
N GLU A 96 12.21 21.56 12.44
CA GLU A 96 13.03 20.92 11.41
C GLU A 96 14.45 21.53 11.44
N GLY A 97 15.36 20.83 12.12
CA GLY A 97 16.81 21.00 11.95
C GLY A 97 17.30 20.20 10.73
N ALA A 98 18.51 20.51 10.25
CA ALA A 98 19.09 19.87 9.07
C ALA A 98 19.04 18.31 9.18
N PRO A 99 18.77 17.60 8.07
CA PRO A 99 18.66 16.14 8.08
C PRO A 99 20.00 15.52 8.51
N GLY A 100 20.01 14.86 9.68
CA GLY A 100 21.19 14.21 10.25
C GLY A 100 21.58 14.69 11.64
N ASP A 101 20.94 15.73 12.15
CA ASP A 101 21.29 16.30 13.45
C ASP A 101 20.65 15.49 14.61
N ALA A 102 21.49 14.91 15.48
CA ALA A 102 21.04 14.14 16.64
C ALA A 102 20.32 15.01 17.69
N SER A 103 20.55 16.34 17.66
CA SER A 103 19.87 17.33 18.52
C SER A 103 18.39 17.50 18.18
N ALA A 104 17.96 17.06 16.99
CA ALA A 104 16.59 17.24 16.56
C ALA A 104 15.61 16.26 17.26
N LEU A 105 16.11 15.29 18.05
CA LEU A 105 15.28 14.51 18.98
C LEU A 105 15.11 15.24 20.34
N GLU A 106 16.07 16.09 20.72
CA GLU A 106 15.98 16.95 21.92
C GLU A 106 15.05 18.16 21.71
N SER A 107 14.74 18.48 20.46
CA SER A 107 13.90 19.62 20.06
C SER A 107 12.41 19.28 19.89
N ALA A 108 11.97 18.10 20.35
CA ALA A 108 10.57 17.71 20.28
C ALA A 108 9.75 18.47 21.33
N MET A 109 8.74 19.22 20.90
CA MET A 109 7.86 19.99 21.76
C MET A 109 6.50 19.32 21.92
N HIS A 110 5.97 19.29 23.14
CA HIS A 110 4.63 18.80 23.41
C HIS A 110 3.60 19.90 23.13
N GLU A 111 2.84 19.73 22.05
CA GLU A 111 1.82 20.69 21.62
C GLU A 111 0.55 20.60 22.47
N GLY A 112 0.17 19.39 22.89
CA GLY A 112 -0.95 19.20 23.79
C GLY A 112 -1.69 17.89 23.62
N ARG A 113 -2.77 17.77 24.38
CA ARG A 113 -3.63 16.57 24.41
C ARG A 113 -4.81 16.76 23.46
N VAL A 114 -5.09 15.73 22.66
CA VAL A 114 -6.29 15.71 21.81
C VAL A 114 -7.51 15.48 22.70
N THR A 115 -8.42 16.46 22.72
CA THR A 115 -9.68 16.42 23.47
C THR A 115 -10.85 15.95 22.62
N ALA A 116 -10.78 16.16 21.30
CA ALA A 116 -11.82 15.73 20.37
C ALA A 116 -11.24 15.19 19.07
N LYS A 117 -11.88 14.17 18.53
CA LYS A 117 -11.56 13.59 17.22
C LYS A 117 -12.81 13.56 16.37
N GLY A 118 -12.69 13.93 15.11
CA GLY A 118 -13.83 13.95 14.20
C GLY A 118 -13.45 13.81 12.74
N GLU A 119 -14.46 13.95 11.88
CA GLU A 119 -14.30 13.98 10.44
C GLU A 119 -15.13 15.11 9.81
N ILE A 120 -14.62 15.64 8.70
CA ILE A 120 -15.27 16.67 7.92
C ILE A 120 -16.04 16.00 6.79
N ARG A 121 -17.35 16.25 6.72
CA ARG A 121 -18.23 15.74 5.66
C ARG A 121 -18.94 16.88 4.95
N PRO A 122 -19.23 16.78 3.65
CA PRO A 122 -20.06 17.77 2.97
C PRO A 122 -21.46 17.78 3.61
N ARG A 123 -22.00 18.97 3.88
CA ARG A 123 -23.34 19.10 4.50
C ARG A 123 -24.44 18.56 3.57
N THR A 124 -24.31 18.83 2.28
CA THR A 124 -25.22 18.38 1.23
C THR A 124 -24.50 17.49 0.25
N LEU A 125 -24.93 16.23 0.13
CA LEU A 125 -24.48 15.29 -0.89
C LEU A 125 -25.26 15.50 -2.19
N THR A 126 -24.86 16.51 -2.95
CA THR A 126 -25.45 16.76 -4.28
C THR A 126 -25.06 15.65 -5.27
N ALA A 127 -25.86 15.47 -6.33
CA ALA A 127 -25.52 14.54 -7.41
C ALA A 127 -24.21 14.95 -8.11
N GLU A 128 -24.01 16.24 -8.31
CA GLU A 128 -22.78 16.84 -8.86
C GLU A 128 -21.55 16.47 -8.05
N TYR A 129 -21.60 16.63 -6.72
CA TYR A 129 -20.47 16.27 -5.86
C TYR A 129 -20.15 14.78 -5.89
N ARG A 130 -21.17 13.91 -6.01
CA ARG A 130 -20.95 12.47 -6.16
C ARG A 130 -20.27 12.14 -7.48
N ASN A 131 -20.67 12.79 -8.57
CA ASN A 131 -20.03 12.63 -9.88
C ASN A 131 -18.58 13.14 -9.83
N LEU A 132 -18.33 14.31 -9.25
CA LEU A 132 -16.98 14.87 -9.06
C LEU A 132 -16.07 13.92 -8.26
N MET A 133 -16.58 13.32 -7.19
CA MET A 133 -15.81 12.36 -6.39
C MET A 133 -15.54 11.08 -7.16
N LYS A 134 -16.49 10.62 -7.98
CA LYS A 134 -16.31 9.47 -8.87
C LYS A 134 -15.25 9.78 -9.93
N ASP A 135 -15.34 10.90 -10.62
CA ASP A 135 -14.39 11.32 -11.65
C ASP A 135 -12.96 11.42 -11.10
N ARG A 136 -12.80 11.93 -9.87
CA ARG A 136 -11.50 11.97 -9.19
C ARG A 136 -10.97 10.60 -8.82
N VAL A 137 -11.85 9.67 -8.42
CA VAL A 137 -11.44 8.28 -8.17
C VAL A 137 -11.04 7.63 -9.49
N ASP A 138 -11.77 7.86 -10.57
CA ASP A 138 -11.48 7.34 -11.90
C ASP A 138 -10.17 7.94 -12.45
N GLU A 139 -9.88 9.23 -12.21
CA GLU A 139 -8.62 9.89 -12.57
C GLU A 139 -7.44 9.37 -11.73
N ALA A 140 -7.64 9.18 -10.42
CA ALA A 140 -6.61 8.62 -9.54
C ALA A 140 -6.35 7.12 -9.81
N ALA A 141 -7.40 6.40 -10.23
CA ALA A 141 -7.34 5.01 -10.66
C ALA A 141 -6.90 4.87 -12.12
N ALA A 142 -6.91 5.95 -12.91
CA ALA A 142 -6.41 5.95 -14.26
C ALA A 142 -4.97 5.48 -14.22
N PRO A 143 -4.63 4.39 -14.94
CA PRO A 143 -3.29 3.87 -14.90
C PRO A 143 -2.37 4.93 -15.48
N ARG A 144 -1.53 5.54 -14.63
CA ARG A 144 -0.27 6.23 -15.02
C ARG A 144 0.75 5.27 -15.65
N ARG A 145 0.26 4.23 -16.32
CA ARG A 145 0.99 3.32 -17.19
C ARG A 145 0.41 3.56 -18.57
N THR A 146 0.94 4.56 -19.25
CA THR A 146 1.31 4.31 -20.64
C THR A 146 2.25 3.10 -20.58
N MET A 147 1.69 1.88 -20.66
CA MET A 147 2.42 0.81 -21.29
C MET A 147 2.69 1.36 -22.68
N GLY A 148 3.89 1.91 -22.86
CA GLY A 148 4.47 1.92 -24.18
C GLY A 148 4.48 0.46 -24.59
N THR A 149 3.44 0.02 -25.28
CA THR A 149 3.61 -1.01 -26.28
C THR A 149 4.74 -0.47 -27.13
N ILE A 150 5.94 -1.01 -26.90
CA ILE A 150 7.08 -0.85 -27.78
C ILE A 150 6.58 -1.46 -29.09
N ILE A 151 5.97 -0.62 -29.93
CA ILE A 151 5.68 -0.92 -31.34
C ILE A 151 7.00 -0.62 -32.04
N ASP A 152 8.02 -1.40 -31.71
CA ASP A 152 9.24 -1.48 -32.49
C ASP A 152 9.41 -2.95 -32.85
N ASP A 153 8.51 -3.38 -33.73
CA ASP A 153 8.47 -4.72 -34.32
C ASP A 153 9.68 -4.99 -35.24
N THR A 154 10.62 -4.04 -35.32
CA THR A 154 11.83 -4.13 -36.14
C THR A 154 13.07 -4.64 -35.39
N GLU A 155 13.12 -4.57 -34.05
CA GLU A 155 14.31 -5.02 -33.28
C GLU A 155 14.12 -6.35 -32.52
N LEU A 156 12.88 -6.83 -32.35
CA LEU A 156 12.57 -8.10 -31.69
C LEU A 156 12.43 -9.29 -32.65
N ARG A 157 13.21 -9.30 -33.74
CA ARG A 157 13.49 -10.55 -34.47
C ARG A 157 14.41 -11.43 -33.62
N ARG A 158 13.87 -11.97 -32.54
CA ARG A 158 14.34 -13.25 -32.02
C ARG A 158 14.20 -14.22 -33.18
N ASP A 159 15.33 -14.81 -33.61
CA ASP A 159 15.34 -15.95 -34.50
C ASP A 159 14.18 -16.85 -34.10
N ARG A 160 13.28 -17.10 -35.05
CA ARG A 160 12.13 -17.98 -34.85
C ARG A 160 12.68 -19.32 -34.39
N LEU A 161 12.77 -19.50 -33.08
CA LEU A 161 13.05 -20.78 -32.46
C LEU A 161 11.92 -21.68 -32.96
N ASN A 162 12.27 -22.53 -33.93
CA ASN A 162 11.39 -23.53 -34.46
C ASN A 162 11.02 -24.44 -33.29
N HIS A 163 9.88 -24.16 -32.65
CA HIS A 163 9.45 -24.85 -31.44
C HIS A 163 9.40 -26.38 -31.66
N ARG A 164 9.16 -26.79 -32.91
CA ARG A 164 9.22 -28.17 -33.38
C ARG A 164 10.63 -28.77 -33.35
N GLN A 165 11.68 -28.02 -33.69
CA GLN A 165 13.07 -28.50 -33.60
C GLN A 165 13.51 -28.63 -32.15
N VAL A 166 13.21 -27.64 -31.29
CA VAL A 166 13.54 -27.71 -29.86
C VAL A 166 12.88 -28.92 -29.19
N GLN A 167 11.62 -29.21 -29.50
CA GLN A 167 10.94 -30.40 -28.98
C GLN A 167 11.51 -31.72 -29.53
N GLN A 168 12.02 -31.74 -30.77
CA GLN A 168 12.66 -32.92 -31.36
C GLN A 168 14.03 -33.19 -30.72
N GLU A 169 14.83 -32.14 -30.50
CA GLU A 169 16.12 -32.24 -29.83
C GLU A 169 15.97 -32.70 -28.37
N GLU A 170 14.97 -32.19 -27.65
CA GLU A 170 14.72 -32.61 -26.27
C GLU A 170 14.29 -34.09 -26.18
N LYS A 171 13.48 -34.56 -27.14
CA LYS A 171 13.10 -35.98 -27.25
C LYS A 171 14.30 -36.86 -27.62
N ALA A 172 15.15 -36.41 -28.54
CA ALA A 172 16.36 -37.13 -28.93
C ALA A 172 17.37 -37.24 -27.77
N GLY A 173 17.55 -36.16 -26.99
CA GLY A 173 18.40 -36.14 -25.80
C GLY A 173 17.90 -37.08 -24.70
N LYS A 174 16.58 -37.16 -24.49
CA LYS A 174 15.97 -38.13 -23.55
C LYS A 174 16.19 -39.58 -24.02
N ALA A 175 16.06 -39.86 -25.31
CA ALA A 175 16.28 -41.20 -25.87
C ALA A 175 17.76 -41.65 -25.74
N GLN A 176 18.72 -40.77 -26.04
CA GLN A 176 20.15 -41.09 -25.85
C GLN A 176 20.49 -41.37 -24.38
N LYS A 177 19.89 -40.64 -23.44
CA LYS A 177 20.11 -40.85 -22.01
C LYS A 177 19.60 -42.22 -21.55
N VAL A 178 18.46 -42.68 -22.09
CA VAL A 178 17.92 -44.02 -21.81
C VAL A 178 18.83 -45.09 -22.39
N GLN A 179 19.25 -44.97 -23.65
CA GLN A 179 20.18 -45.92 -24.27
C GLN A 179 21.50 -46.05 -23.51
N ARG A 180 22.06 -44.92 -23.04
CA ARG A 180 23.31 -44.92 -22.25
C ARG A 180 23.12 -45.63 -20.90
N ARG A 181 21.95 -45.52 -20.28
CA ARG A 181 21.61 -46.24 -19.02
C ARG A 181 21.43 -47.73 -19.27
N GLU A 182 20.74 -48.12 -20.35
CA GLU A 182 20.55 -49.52 -20.71
C GLU A 182 21.87 -50.20 -21.07
N GLN A 183 22.74 -49.54 -21.83
CA GLN A 183 24.06 -50.05 -22.17
C GLN A 183 24.96 -50.18 -20.94
N ALA A 184 24.89 -49.23 -20.00
CA ALA A 184 25.58 -49.33 -18.72
C ALA A 184 25.05 -50.50 -17.86
N GLN A 185 23.74 -50.76 -17.86
CA GLN A 185 23.17 -51.92 -17.17
C GLN A 185 23.53 -53.24 -17.84
N LYS A 186 23.51 -53.32 -19.18
CA LYS A 186 23.98 -54.49 -19.94
C LYS A 186 25.45 -54.77 -19.66
N ASN A 187 26.31 -53.76 -19.63
CA ASN A 187 27.72 -53.92 -19.29
C ASN A 187 27.93 -54.36 -17.84
N LYS A 188 27.10 -53.90 -16.89
CA LYS A 188 27.12 -54.38 -15.51
C LYS A 188 26.68 -55.84 -15.39
N ARG A 189 25.66 -56.27 -16.15
CA ARG A 189 25.17 -57.66 -16.18
C ARG A 189 26.10 -58.61 -16.94
N ALA A 190 26.79 -58.11 -17.98
CA ALA A 190 27.75 -58.88 -18.77
C ALA A 190 29.09 -59.08 -18.05
N ARG A 191 29.39 -58.27 -17.03
CA ARG A 191 30.49 -58.55 -16.11
C ARG A 191 30.05 -59.67 -15.17
N VAL A 192 30.39 -60.90 -15.54
CA VAL A 192 30.38 -62.04 -14.62
C VAL A 192 31.29 -61.69 -13.46
N VAL A 193 30.72 -61.43 -12.28
CA VAL A 193 31.47 -61.22 -11.05
C VAL A 193 31.99 -62.59 -10.64
N LEU A 194 33.19 -62.92 -11.10
CA LEU A 194 33.89 -64.13 -10.69
C LEU A 194 34.15 -64.04 -9.19
N THR A 195 33.79 -65.08 -8.45
CA THR A 195 34.11 -65.21 -7.03
C THR A 195 35.63 -65.27 -6.85
N GLY A 196 36.14 -64.93 -5.66
CA GLY A 196 37.59 -64.87 -5.40
C GLY A 196 38.33 -66.19 -5.69
N ARG A 197 37.62 -67.33 -5.66
CA ARG A 197 38.14 -68.64 -6.01
C ARG A 197 38.25 -68.83 -7.53
N GLU A 198 37.20 -68.47 -8.29
CA GLU A 198 37.18 -68.52 -9.75
C GLU A 198 38.18 -67.55 -10.38
N LEU A 199 38.41 -66.39 -9.77
CA LEU A 199 39.47 -65.45 -10.17
C LEU A 199 40.86 -66.08 -10.03
N LYS A 200 41.10 -66.81 -8.94
CA LYS A 200 42.37 -67.50 -8.68
C LYS A 200 42.60 -68.64 -9.67
N ASP A 201 41.55 -69.38 -10.01
CA ASP A 201 41.62 -70.47 -10.99
C ASP A 201 41.85 -69.94 -12.41
N ARG A 202 41.18 -68.85 -12.81
CA ARG A 202 41.41 -68.18 -14.11
C ARG A 202 42.81 -67.55 -14.22
N LEU A 203 43.32 -67.00 -13.12
CA LEU A 203 44.70 -66.51 -13.03
C LEU A 203 45.68 -67.68 -13.20
N GLY A 204 45.43 -68.82 -12.53
CA GLY A 204 46.21 -70.04 -12.69
C GLY A 204 46.23 -70.55 -14.14
N GLU A 205 45.09 -70.56 -14.84
CA GLU A 205 45.02 -70.95 -16.27
C GLU A 205 45.76 -69.98 -17.20
N LEU A 206 45.66 -68.67 -16.95
CA LEU A 206 46.33 -67.66 -17.78
C LEU A 206 47.85 -67.68 -17.60
N PHE A 207 48.33 -67.90 -16.37
CA PHE A 207 49.76 -67.99 -16.08
C PHE A 207 50.35 -69.39 -16.35
N GLY A 208 49.53 -70.45 -16.33
CA GLY A 208 49.94 -71.79 -16.71
C GLY A 208 50.07 -72.01 -18.22
N ARG A 209 49.45 -71.15 -19.05
CA ARG A 209 49.60 -71.16 -20.52
C ARG A 209 50.81 -70.38 -21.05
N GLN A 210 51.56 -69.70 -20.19
CA GLN A 210 52.76 -68.93 -20.55
C GLN A 210 54.08 -69.65 -20.19
N GLN A 211 54.03 -70.94 -19.87
CA GLN A 211 55.18 -71.84 -19.82
C GLN A 211 55.00 -72.95 -20.86
#